data_AF-A0A517WGP5-F1
#
_entry.id   AF-A0A517WGP5-F1
#
_cell.length_a   1.000
_cell.length_b   1.000
_cell.length_c   1.000
_cell.angle_alpha   90.00
_cell.angle_beta   90.00
_cell.angle_gamma   90.00
#
_symmetry.space_group_name_H-M   'P 1'
#
loop_
_entity.id
_entity.type
_entity.pdbx_description
1 polymer ?
#
loop_
_entity_poly.entity_id
_entity_poly.type
_entity_poly.pdbx_seq_one_letter_code
_entity_poly.pdbx_strand_id
1 'polypeptide(L)'
;MRIQSSETKLLLLLACLLVQPGCAGLKNALPVVSKSKDHLPLKSVDQHTKAEACRLTGLELAAHEKDEHAISQLEQARKLEPELKGVAYPLAVLYDRQGRLDAAQREYERALLESPKDADLRNDYGYFLYSRKSYDESKKQLEQALKLKQTHPKARINLAMTLAAEGRLEEAHAQFEEALGPAAAHHNIGLILFKSGRREEALAHLQQAAQIDPSLNSQTLLTALSNETAGRSAVMPASYTE
;
A
#
# COMPACT_ATOMS: atom_id res chain seq x y z
N MET A 1 -34.00 -1.36 8.82
CA MET A 1 -32.88 -0.43 8.54
C MET A 1 -32.25 -0.77 7.19
N ARG A 2 -32.74 -0.15 6.11
CA ARG A 2 -32.20 -0.18 4.74
C ARG A 2 -32.51 1.19 4.13
N ILE A 3 -31.67 2.19 4.41
CA ILE A 3 -31.82 3.55 3.84
C ILE A 3 -30.55 3.98 3.09
N GLN A 4 -29.38 3.43 3.43
CA GLN A 4 -28.13 3.73 2.71
C GLN A 4 -28.06 3.24 1.25
N SER A 5 -28.97 2.36 0.78
CA SER A 5 -28.84 1.73 -0.55
C SER A 5 -29.52 2.46 -1.70
N SER A 6 -30.47 3.38 -1.46
CA SER A 6 -31.11 4.14 -2.55
C SER A 6 -30.34 5.40 -2.89
N GLU A 7 -29.79 6.10 -1.90
CA GLU A 7 -28.97 7.30 -2.12
C GLU A 7 -27.64 6.97 -2.79
N THR A 8 -26.94 5.93 -2.33
CA THR A 8 -25.72 5.45 -3.00
C THR A 8 -25.98 5.02 -4.44
N LYS A 9 -27.10 4.32 -4.70
CA LYS A 9 -27.52 3.97 -6.07
C LYS A 9 -27.84 5.21 -6.92
N LEU A 10 -28.46 6.23 -6.34
CA LEU A 10 -28.77 7.48 -7.04
C LEU A 10 -27.50 8.28 -7.36
N LEU A 11 -26.55 8.32 -6.43
CA LEU A 11 -25.22 8.93 -6.61
C LEU A 11 -24.39 8.18 -7.67
N LEU A 12 -24.42 6.84 -7.67
CA LEU A 12 -23.81 6.00 -8.72
C LEU A 12 -24.48 6.19 -10.08
N LEU A 13 -25.80 6.35 -10.13
CA LEU A 13 -26.54 6.67 -11.36
C LEU A 13 -26.20 8.07 -11.90
N LEU A 14 -26.03 9.06 -11.03
CA LEU A 14 -25.59 10.41 -11.40
C LEU A 14 -24.13 10.43 -11.85
N ALA A 15 -23.25 9.66 -11.20
CA ALA A 15 -21.88 9.40 -11.64
C ALA A 15 -21.83 8.87 -13.08
N CYS A 16 -22.66 7.87 -13.41
CA CYS A 16 -22.77 7.33 -14.77
C CYS A 16 -23.27 8.35 -15.81
N LEU A 17 -24.06 9.36 -15.42
CA LEU A 17 -24.56 10.41 -16.31
C LEU A 17 -23.55 11.55 -16.53
N LEU A 18 -22.61 11.73 -15.60
CA LEU A 18 -21.51 12.71 -15.72
C LEU A 18 -20.29 12.14 -16.46
N VAL A 19 -20.21 10.82 -16.63
CA VAL A 19 -19.36 10.20 -17.65
C VAL A 19 -19.99 10.45 -19.01
N GLN A 20 -19.65 11.58 -19.65
CA GLN A 20 -19.74 11.68 -21.09
C GLN A 20 -18.57 10.89 -21.68
N PRO A 21 -18.78 9.80 -22.44
CA PRO A 21 -17.71 9.19 -23.18
C PRO A 21 -17.82 9.68 -24.63
N GLY A 22 -16.77 10.34 -25.11
CA GLY A 22 -16.25 9.83 -26.38
C GLY A 22 -15.82 8.39 -26.12
N CYS A 23 -16.72 7.42 -26.34
CA CYS A 23 -16.44 5.99 -26.55
C CYS A 23 -17.76 5.21 -26.70
N ALA A 24 -18.02 4.75 -27.92
CA ALA A 24 -18.92 3.64 -28.18
C ALA A 24 -18.36 2.37 -27.54
N GLY A 25 -19.01 1.82 -26.51
CA GLY A 25 -18.57 0.51 -25.98
C GLY A 25 -19.03 0.07 -24.60
N LEU A 26 -20.12 0.58 -24.01
CA LEU A 26 -20.59 0.14 -22.69
C LEU A 26 -22.11 0.02 -22.61
N LYS A 27 -22.72 -0.69 -23.57
CA LYS A 27 -24.19 -0.92 -23.59
C LYS A 27 -24.65 -2.20 -22.87
N ASN A 28 -23.75 -3.12 -22.49
CA ASN A 28 -24.17 -4.48 -22.08
C ASN A 28 -23.66 -4.95 -20.71
N ALA A 29 -23.53 -4.06 -19.73
CA ALA A 29 -23.30 -4.48 -18.35
C ALA A 29 -24.04 -3.56 -17.40
N LEU A 30 -25.30 -3.88 -17.09
CA LEU A 30 -26.03 -3.64 -15.83
C LEU A 30 -27.52 -3.95 -16.06
N PRO A 31 -28.23 -4.56 -15.09
CA PRO A 31 -29.63 -4.94 -15.23
C PRO A 31 -30.52 -3.70 -15.27
N VAL A 32 -31.49 -3.73 -16.19
CA VAL A 32 -32.50 -2.69 -16.42
C VAL A 32 -33.22 -2.35 -15.11
N VAL A 33 -32.89 -1.20 -14.52
CA VAL A 33 -33.71 -0.58 -13.47
C VAL A 33 -34.78 0.26 -14.16
N SER A 34 -36.01 -0.02 -13.78
CA SER A 34 -37.29 0.42 -14.34
C SER A 34 -37.43 1.94 -14.54
N LYS A 35 -38.18 2.29 -15.59
CA LYS A 35 -38.65 3.64 -15.97
C LYS A 35 -39.32 4.38 -14.80
N SER A 36 -38.56 5.18 -14.05
CA SER A 36 -39.09 6.32 -13.29
C SER A 36 -38.97 7.57 -14.18
N LYS A 37 -40.08 8.30 -14.33
CA LYS A 37 -40.23 9.48 -15.22
C LYS A 37 -39.81 10.80 -14.56
N ASP A 38 -39.17 10.76 -13.40
CA ASP A 38 -38.71 11.97 -12.71
C ASP A 38 -37.24 12.22 -13.06
N HIS A 39 -37.01 12.84 -14.21
CA HIS A 39 -35.70 13.37 -14.57
C HIS A 39 -35.44 14.62 -13.72
N LEU A 40 -34.69 14.46 -12.62
CA LEU A 40 -34.16 15.60 -11.87
C LEU A 40 -33.33 16.46 -12.83
N PRO A 41 -33.63 17.76 -13.02
CA PRO A 41 -32.87 18.57 -13.95
C PRO A 41 -31.43 18.73 -13.42
N LEU A 42 -30.45 18.18 -14.15
CA LEU A 42 -29.01 18.22 -13.79
C LEU A 42 -28.46 19.63 -13.47
N LYS A 43 -29.18 20.69 -13.87
CA LYS A 43 -28.90 22.09 -13.53
C LYS A 43 -29.18 22.46 -12.06
N SER A 44 -29.97 21.68 -11.31
CA SER A 44 -30.31 21.93 -9.91
C SER A 44 -29.45 21.15 -8.90
N VAL A 45 -28.46 20.39 -9.36
CA VAL A 45 -27.56 19.64 -8.47
C VAL A 45 -26.51 20.59 -7.92
N ASP A 46 -26.48 20.75 -6.59
CA ASP A 46 -25.55 21.61 -5.88
C ASP A 46 -24.09 21.13 -6.03
N GLN A 47 -23.13 21.99 -5.65
CA GLN A 47 -21.70 21.69 -5.81
C GLN A 47 -21.24 20.52 -4.97
N HIS A 48 -21.79 20.35 -3.76
CA HIS A 48 -21.43 19.26 -2.86
C HIS A 48 -21.84 17.91 -3.45
N THR A 49 -23.08 17.78 -3.93
CA THR A 49 -23.55 16.55 -4.59
C THR A 49 -22.70 16.20 -5.83
N LYS A 50 -22.25 17.20 -6.61
CA LYS A 50 -21.33 16.98 -7.74
C LYS A 50 -19.96 16.52 -7.28
N ALA A 51 -19.41 17.13 -6.23
CA ALA A 51 -18.11 16.78 -5.67
C ALA A 51 -18.12 15.35 -5.14
N GLU A 52 -19.17 14.96 -4.41
CA GLU A 52 -19.38 13.59 -3.93
C GLU A 52 -19.52 12.57 -5.08
N ALA A 53 -20.26 12.89 -6.14
CA ALA A 53 -20.36 12.03 -7.31
C ALA A 53 -18.99 11.81 -7.99
N CYS A 54 -18.21 12.88 -8.16
CA CYS A 54 -16.84 12.78 -8.66
C CYS A 54 -15.95 11.93 -7.73
N ARG A 55 -16.02 12.13 -6.40
CA ARG A 55 -15.26 11.35 -5.42
C ARG A 55 -15.58 9.86 -5.54
N LEU A 56 -16.86 9.48 -5.53
CA LEU A 56 -17.30 8.10 -5.64
C LEU A 56 -16.91 7.46 -6.97
N THR A 57 -17.00 8.21 -8.07
CA THR A 57 -16.56 7.73 -9.39
C THR A 57 -15.06 7.50 -9.41
N GLY A 58 -14.28 8.41 -8.82
CA GLY A 58 -12.84 8.26 -8.68
C GLY A 58 -12.45 7.00 -7.93
N LEU A 59 -13.13 6.69 -6.82
CA LEU A 59 -12.92 5.46 -6.05
C LEU A 59 -13.23 4.20 -6.86
N GLU A 60 -14.34 4.19 -7.60
CA GLU A 60 -14.74 3.06 -8.43
C GLU A 60 -13.75 2.80 -9.57
N LEU A 61 -13.24 3.88 -10.19
CA LEU A 61 -12.22 3.80 -11.23
C LEU A 61 -10.89 3.26 -10.66
N ALA A 62 -10.51 3.69 -9.46
CA ALA A 62 -9.31 3.21 -8.77
C ALA A 62 -9.39 1.71 -8.44
N ALA A 63 -10.57 1.20 -8.09
CA ALA A 63 -10.81 -0.22 -7.86
C ALA A 63 -10.68 -1.07 -9.14
N HIS A 64 -10.83 -0.45 -10.31
CA HIS A 64 -10.67 -1.08 -11.62
C HIS A 64 -9.33 -0.71 -12.30
N GLU A 65 -8.34 -0.24 -11.53
CA GLU A 65 -6.98 0.11 -11.98
C GLU A 65 -6.94 1.18 -13.10
N LYS A 66 -7.98 2.01 -13.19
CA LYS A 66 -8.05 3.14 -14.12
C LYS A 66 -7.49 4.40 -13.47
N ASP A 67 -6.23 4.34 -13.05
CA ASP A 67 -5.63 5.33 -12.14
C ASP A 67 -5.66 6.76 -12.67
N GLU A 68 -5.39 7.00 -13.96
CA GLU A 68 -5.45 8.35 -14.56
C GLU A 68 -6.86 8.96 -14.50
N HIS A 69 -7.88 8.16 -14.83
CA HIS A 69 -9.26 8.62 -14.76
C HIS A 69 -9.73 8.81 -13.32
N ALA A 70 -9.28 7.93 -12.41
CA ALA A 70 -9.56 8.04 -10.98
C ALA A 70 -9.01 9.35 -10.40
N ILE A 71 -7.74 9.65 -10.68
CA ILE A 71 -7.10 10.92 -10.29
C ILE A 71 -7.88 12.10 -10.85
N SER A 72 -8.23 12.08 -12.13
CA SER A 72 -8.99 13.17 -12.75
C SER A 72 -10.32 13.44 -12.03
N GLN A 73 -11.04 12.40 -11.62
CA GLN A 73 -12.31 12.55 -10.91
C GLN A 73 -12.12 13.06 -9.48
N LEU A 74 -11.12 12.55 -8.76
CA LEU A 74 -10.80 12.99 -7.40
C LEU A 74 -10.31 14.44 -7.37
N GLU A 75 -9.48 14.86 -8.33
CA GLU A 75 -9.07 16.26 -8.49
C GLU A 75 -10.25 17.17 -8.82
N GLN A 76 -11.19 16.70 -9.65
CA GLN A 76 -12.41 17.43 -9.93
C GLN A 76 -13.30 17.56 -8.69
N ALA A 77 -13.40 16.51 -7.86
CA ALA A 77 -14.11 16.55 -6.58
C ALA A 77 -13.52 17.64 -5.67
N ARG A 78 -12.19 17.66 -5.50
CA ARG A 78 -11.49 18.69 -4.73
C ARG A 78 -11.66 20.10 -5.29
N LYS A 79 -11.70 20.25 -6.62
CA LYS A 79 -11.93 21.55 -7.26
C LYS A 79 -13.34 22.09 -6.99
N LEU A 80 -14.34 21.19 -6.96
CA LEU A 80 -15.73 21.54 -6.68
C LEU A 80 -15.93 21.89 -5.20
N GLU A 81 -15.29 21.14 -4.31
CA GLU A 81 -15.37 21.35 -2.86
C GLU A 81 -14.01 21.05 -2.21
N PRO A 82 -13.20 22.09 -1.93
CA PRO A 82 -11.85 21.92 -1.38
C PRO A 82 -11.79 21.24 0.01
N GLU A 83 -12.85 21.40 0.80
CA GLU A 83 -12.98 20.83 2.15
C GLU A 83 -13.62 19.42 2.15
N LEU A 84 -13.91 18.86 0.97
CA LEU A 84 -14.51 17.54 0.86
C LEU A 84 -13.52 16.47 1.34
N LYS A 85 -13.90 15.78 2.41
CA LYS A 85 -13.09 14.72 3.03
C LYS A 85 -13.04 13.46 2.18
N GLY A 86 -12.04 12.62 2.43
CA GLY A 86 -11.92 11.32 1.79
C GLY A 86 -11.51 11.38 0.33
N VAL A 87 -10.89 12.50 -0.08
CA VAL A 87 -10.26 12.70 -1.40
C VAL A 87 -8.73 12.53 -1.29
N ALA A 88 -8.12 13.02 -0.21
CA ALA A 88 -6.67 13.04 -0.05
C ALA A 88 -6.04 11.65 -0.04
N TYR A 89 -6.50 10.72 0.82
CA TYR A 89 -5.90 9.38 0.90
C TYR A 89 -5.97 8.59 -0.43
N PRO A 90 -7.11 8.52 -1.14
CA PRO A 90 -7.16 7.91 -2.47
C PRO A 90 -6.18 8.55 -3.47
N LEU A 91 -6.08 9.89 -3.51
CA LEU A 91 -5.10 10.57 -4.36
C LEU A 91 -3.66 10.22 -3.96
N ALA A 92 -3.36 10.10 -2.67
CA ALA A 92 -2.04 9.72 -2.18
C ALA A 92 -1.61 8.35 -2.73
N VAL A 93 -2.50 7.36 -2.61
CA VAL A 93 -2.26 5.99 -3.11
C VAL A 93 -2.12 5.97 -4.63
N LEU A 94 -2.98 6.68 -5.35
CA LEU A 94 -2.92 6.74 -6.82
C LEU A 94 -1.66 7.45 -7.33
N TYR A 95 -1.24 8.52 -6.66
CA TYR A 95 0.02 9.19 -6.98
C TYR A 95 1.24 8.33 -6.67
N ASP A 96 1.22 7.55 -5.57
CA ASP A 96 2.28 6.59 -5.27
C ASP A 96 2.41 5.52 -6.37
N ARG A 97 1.28 4.92 -6.79
CA ARG A 97 1.25 3.93 -7.90
C ARG A 97 1.81 4.48 -9.20
N GLN A 98 1.58 5.76 -9.50
CA GLN A 98 2.12 6.42 -10.69
C GLN A 98 3.56 6.93 -10.53
N GLY A 99 4.19 6.76 -9.37
CA GLY A 99 5.52 7.29 -9.08
C GLY A 99 5.56 8.81 -8.96
N ARG A 100 4.41 9.48 -8.78
CA ARG A 100 4.30 10.93 -8.55
C ARG A 100 4.54 11.25 -7.07
N LEU A 101 5.77 10.97 -6.62
CA LEU A 101 6.14 10.88 -5.20
C LEU A 101 5.84 12.14 -4.39
N ASP A 102 6.20 13.33 -4.89
CA ASP A 102 5.94 14.59 -4.17
C ASP A 102 4.45 14.87 -4.01
N ALA A 103 3.65 14.48 -5.01
CA ALA A 103 2.20 14.61 -4.94
C ALA A 103 1.63 13.61 -3.92
N ALA A 104 2.07 12.36 -3.96
CA ALA A 104 1.67 11.33 -3.00
C ALA A 104 1.95 11.76 -1.56
N GLN A 105 3.16 12.26 -1.28
CA GLN A 105 3.53 12.71 0.05
C GLN A 105 2.60 13.81 0.59
N ARG A 106 2.33 14.86 -0.20
CA ARG A 106 1.43 15.95 0.20
C ARG A 106 0.02 15.45 0.50
N GLU A 107 -0.47 14.48 -0.28
CA GLU A 107 -1.80 13.93 -0.06
C GLU A 107 -1.87 13.00 1.14
N TYR A 108 -0.82 12.24 1.46
CA TYR A 108 -0.73 11.49 2.71
C TYR A 108 -0.75 12.42 3.93
N GLU A 109 0.01 13.52 3.88
CA GLU A 109 0.04 14.54 4.94
C GLU A 109 -1.35 15.17 5.13
N ARG A 110 -2.05 15.52 4.04
CA ARG A 110 -3.43 16.01 4.09
C ARG A 110 -4.40 15.00 4.67
N ALA A 111 -4.32 13.75 4.23
CA ALA A 111 -5.17 12.67 4.76
C ALA A 111 -4.99 12.50 6.28
N LEU A 112 -3.76 12.66 6.79
CA LEU A 112 -3.48 12.60 8.22
C LEU A 112 -4.01 13.81 9.00
N LEU A 113 -4.10 14.98 8.37
CA LEU A 113 -4.80 16.13 8.95
C LEU A 113 -6.31 15.86 9.07
N GLU A 114 -6.91 15.21 8.06
CA GLU A 114 -8.33 14.83 8.09
C GLU A 114 -8.64 13.74 9.14
N SER A 115 -7.75 12.75 9.26
CA SER A 115 -7.95 11.54 10.07
C SER A 115 -6.72 11.21 10.93
N PRO A 116 -6.38 12.03 11.95
CA PRO A 116 -5.11 11.89 12.69
C PRO A 116 -5.02 10.63 13.56
N LYS A 117 -6.14 9.96 13.83
CA LYS A 117 -6.23 8.73 14.65
C LYS A 117 -6.44 7.46 13.81
N ASP A 118 -6.28 7.56 12.50
CA ASP A 118 -6.38 6.40 11.61
C ASP A 118 -5.05 5.62 11.60
N ALA A 119 -5.07 4.41 12.14
CA ALA A 119 -3.89 3.55 12.22
C ALA A 119 -3.53 2.93 10.85
N ASP A 120 -4.53 2.60 10.03
CA ASP A 120 -4.33 2.01 8.71
C ASP A 120 -3.72 3.06 7.75
N LEU A 121 -4.20 4.31 7.81
CA LEU A 121 -3.60 5.44 7.07
C LEU A 121 -2.14 5.68 7.47
N ARG A 122 -1.82 5.64 8.77
CA ARG A 122 -0.44 5.78 9.25
C ARG A 122 0.44 4.62 8.82
N ASN A 123 -0.09 3.41 8.80
CA ASN A 123 0.61 2.25 8.24
C ASN A 123 0.96 2.48 6.77
N ASP A 124 0.01 2.94 5.97
CA ASP A 124 0.20 3.13 4.53
C ASP A 124 1.19 4.26 4.24
N TYR A 125 1.10 5.38 4.97
CA TYR A 125 2.09 6.45 4.85
C TYR A 125 3.48 6.01 5.32
N GLY A 126 3.54 5.22 6.40
CA GLY A 126 4.78 4.60 6.86
C GLY A 126 5.42 3.70 5.80
N TYR A 127 4.63 2.87 5.12
CA TYR A 127 5.10 2.04 4.02
C TYR A 127 5.57 2.86 2.81
N PHE A 128 4.82 3.91 2.46
CA PHE A 128 5.22 4.88 1.43
C PHE A 128 6.61 5.45 1.73
N LEU A 129 6.83 5.95 2.96
CA LEU A 129 8.12 6.50 3.41
C LEU A 129 9.25 5.46 3.40
N TYR A 130 8.97 4.24 3.85
CA TYR A 130 9.92 3.11 3.80
C TYR A 130 10.38 2.85 2.36
N SER A 131 9.46 2.82 1.39
CA SER A 131 9.79 2.59 -0.02
C SER A 131 10.70 3.67 -0.61
N ARG A 132 10.71 4.86 -0.01
CA ARG A 132 11.56 6.01 -0.37
C ARG A 132 12.85 6.08 0.43
N LYS A 133 13.10 5.10 1.32
CA LYS A 133 14.24 5.06 2.24
C LYS A 133 14.25 6.19 3.28
N SER A 134 13.10 6.83 3.52
CA SER A 134 12.89 7.77 4.62
C SER A 134 12.58 6.99 5.90
N TYR A 135 13.57 6.25 6.40
CA TYR A 135 13.36 5.25 7.46
C TYR A 135 12.97 5.88 8.81
N ASP A 136 13.57 7.02 9.18
CA ASP A 136 13.24 7.74 10.41
C ASP A 136 11.76 8.19 10.43
N GLU A 137 11.28 8.80 9.34
CA GLU A 137 9.88 9.22 9.21
C GLU A 137 8.94 8.00 9.15
N SER A 138 9.33 6.95 8.42
CA SER A 138 8.56 5.71 8.33
C SER A 138 8.36 5.10 9.72
N LYS A 139 9.43 4.95 10.50
CA LYS A 139 9.40 4.46 11.87
C LYS A 139 8.44 5.28 12.73
N LYS A 140 8.52 6.62 12.68
CA LYS A 140 7.61 7.50 13.45
C LYS A 140 6.14 7.23 13.12
N GLN A 141 5.78 7.08 11.85
CA GLN A 141 4.40 6.82 11.45
C GLN A 141 3.93 5.43 11.88
N LEU A 142 4.78 4.42 11.73
CA LEU A 142 4.47 3.03 12.09
C LEU A 142 4.35 2.82 13.60
N GLU A 143 5.23 3.44 14.39
CA GLU A 143 5.12 3.49 15.85
C GLU A 143 3.82 4.18 16.28
N GLN A 144 3.43 5.26 15.60
CA GLN A 144 2.16 5.93 15.90
C GLN A 144 0.95 5.07 15.49
N ALA A 145 1.03 4.31 14.40
CA ALA A 145 0.02 3.33 14.04
C ALA A 145 -0.13 2.25 15.12
N LEU A 146 0.97 1.74 15.66
CA LEU A 146 0.98 0.74 16.74
C LEU A 146 0.53 1.31 18.09
N LYS A 147 0.80 2.60 18.38
CA LYS A 147 0.22 3.30 19.55
C LYS A 147 -1.30 3.41 19.46
N LEU A 148 -1.85 3.63 18.27
CA LEU A 148 -3.29 3.69 18.05
C LEU A 148 -3.93 2.29 18.04
N LYS A 149 -3.22 1.29 17.51
CA LYS A 149 -3.69 -0.10 17.39
C LYS A 149 -2.51 -1.06 17.59
N GLN A 150 -2.32 -1.50 18.82
CA GLN A 150 -1.19 -2.36 19.22
C GLN A 150 -1.13 -3.70 18.45
N THR A 151 -2.29 -4.23 18.07
CA THR A 151 -2.42 -5.50 17.33
C THR A 151 -2.47 -5.33 15.82
N HIS A 152 -1.96 -4.20 15.28
CA HIS A 152 -1.96 -3.95 13.84
C HIS A 152 -0.85 -4.76 13.13
N PRO A 153 -1.18 -5.85 12.40
CA PRO A 153 -0.16 -6.78 11.91
C PRO A 153 0.72 -6.14 10.82
N LYS A 154 0.12 -5.43 9.85
CA LYS A 154 0.88 -4.77 8.77
C LYS A 154 1.84 -3.70 9.29
N ALA A 155 1.40 -2.84 10.23
CA ALA A 155 2.25 -1.81 10.81
C ALA A 155 3.47 -2.40 11.51
N ARG A 156 3.30 -3.53 12.21
CA ARG A 156 4.40 -4.23 12.88
C ARG A 156 5.41 -4.83 11.89
N ILE A 157 4.92 -5.47 10.83
CA ILE A 157 5.77 -6.00 9.74
C ILE A 157 6.53 -4.86 9.06
N ASN A 158 5.85 -3.77 8.72
CA ASN A 158 6.46 -2.60 8.09
C ASN A 158 7.49 -1.92 9.02
N LEU A 159 7.24 -1.90 10.34
CA LEU A 159 8.21 -1.40 11.31
C LEU A 159 9.46 -2.29 11.34
N ALA A 160 9.27 -3.60 11.37
CA ALA A 160 10.37 -4.57 11.30
C ALA A 160 11.20 -4.41 10.02
N MET A 161 10.55 -4.26 8.86
CA MET A 161 11.23 -3.97 7.59
C MET A 161 12.03 -2.67 7.64
N THR A 162 11.46 -1.61 8.23
CA THR A 162 12.12 -0.32 8.38
C THR A 162 13.37 -0.42 9.26
N LEU A 163 13.24 -1.06 10.43
CA LEU A 163 14.35 -1.30 11.36
C LEU A 163 15.48 -2.14 10.72
N ALA A 164 15.12 -3.19 9.97
CA ALA A 164 16.08 -4.03 9.29
C ALA A 164 16.85 -3.27 8.20
N ALA A 165 16.17 -2.39 7.46
CA ALA A 165 16.81 -1.55 6.44
C ALA A 165 17.77 -0.51 7.04
N GLU A 166 17.54 -0.07 8.28
CA GLU A 166 18.48 0.74 9.08
C GLU A 166 19.62 -0.08 9.70
N GLY A 167 19.62 -1.41 9.53
CA GLY A 167 20.60 -2.30 10.13
C GLY A 167 20.34 -2.69 11.59
N ARG A 168 19.19 -2.31 12.16
CA ARG A 168 18.77 -2.63 13.54
C ARG A 168 18.10 -4.00 13.59
N LEU A 169 18.88 -5.04 13.32
CA LEU A 169 18.40 -6.39 13.04
C LEU A 169 17.73 -7.06 14.24
N GLU A 170 18.24 -6.85 15.45
CA GLU A 170 17.69 -7.43 16.68
C GLU A 170 16.29 -6.88 16.96
N GLU A 171 16.12 -5.56 16.81
CA GLU A 171 14.82 -4.91 16.98
C GLU A 171 13.85 -5.32 15.87
N ALA A 172 14.33 -5.43 14.63
CA ALA A 172 13.54 -5.95 13.53
C ALA A 172 13.07 -7.39 13.78
N HIS A 173 13.95 -8.24 14.31
CA HIS A 173 13.63 -9.64 14.62
C HIS A 173 12.50 -9.72 15.63
N ALA A 174 12.59 -8.99 16.75
CA ALA A 174 11.55 -8.95 17.76
C ALA A 174 10.19 -8.52 17.18
N GLN A 175 10.17 -7.51 16.31
CA GLN A 175 8.94 -7.06 15.66
C GLN A 175 8.38 -8.09 14.66
N PHE A 176 9.23 -8.72 13.85
CA PHE A 176 8.78 -9.79 12.95
C PHE A 176 8.28 -11.02 13.71
N GLU A 177 8.97 -11.41 14.78
CA GLU A 177 8.63 -12.58 15.58
C GLU A 177 7.27 -12.40 16.25
N GLU A 178 7.00 -11.22 16.82
CA GLU A 178 5.69 -10.91 17.39
C GLU A 178 4.58 -10.91 16.32
N ALA A 179 4.89 -10.51 15.09
CA ALA A 179 3.90 -10.46 14.01
C ALA A 179 3.64 -11.81 13.31
N LEU A 180 4.68 -12.63 13.14
CA LEU A 180 4.70 -13.75 12.19
C LEU A 180 5.28 -15.05 12.78
N GLY A 181 5.85 -15.00 13.98
CA GLY A 181 6.59 -16.11 14.59
C GLY A 181 8.06 -16.19 14.17
N PRO A 182 8.86 -17.02 14.87
CA PRO A 182 10.32 -17.00 14.79
C PRO A 182 10.87 -17.43 13.42
N ALA A 183 10.30 -18.46 12.80
CA ALA A 183 10.75 -18.93 11.48
C ALA A 183 10.59 -17.84 10.41
N ALA A 184 9.41 -17.22 10.36
CA ALA A 184 9.13 -16.13 9.43
C ALA A 184 9.97 -14.89 9.72
N ALA A 185 10.30 -14.60 10.99
CA ALA A 185 11.20 -13.51 11.35
C ALA A 185 12.61 -13.71 10.80
N HIS A 186 13.20 -14.88 11.03
CA HIS A 186 14.49 -15.23 10.45
C HIS A 186 14.47 -15.18 8.92
N HIS A 187 13.41 -15.69 8.29
CA HIS A 187 13.28 -15.65 6.83
C HIS A 187 13.27 -14.22 6.29
N ASN A 188 12.44 -13.33 6.86
CA ASN A 188 12.35 -11.94 6.39
C ASN A 188 13.67 -11.17 6.57
N ILE A 189 14.36 -11.34 7.70
CA ILE A 189 15.69 -10.74 7.89
C ILE A 189 16.68 -11.29 6.87
N GLY A 190 16.69 -12.61 6.66
CA GLY A 190 17.53 -13.25 5.64
C GLY A 190 17.33 -12.65 4.24
N LEU A 191 16.08 -12.42 3.83
CA LEU A 191 15.76 -11.77 2.55
C LEU A 191 16.28 -10.32 2.47
N ILE A 192 16.13 -9.54 3.54
CA ILE A 192 16.57 -8.14 3.58
C ILE A 192 18.10 -8.06 3.52
N LEU A 193 18.80 -8.90 4.28
CA LEU A 193 20.26 -9.01 4.26
C LEU A 193 20.78 -9.44 2.89
N PHE A 194 20.13 -10.42 2.26
CA PHE A 194 20.47 -10.88 0.92
C PHE A 194 20.38 -9.75 -0.10
N LYS A 195 19.28 -9.00 -0.09
CA LYS A 195 19.08 -7.82 -0.97
C LYS A 195 20.09 -6.70 -0.71
N SER A 196 20.61 -6.61 0.52
CA SER A 196 21.64 -5.64 0.92
C SER A 196 23.07 -6.14 0.64
N GLY A 197 23.23 -7.31 0.04
CA GLY A 197 24.53 -7.90 -0.28
C GLY A 197 25.24 -8.60 0.89
N ARG A 198 24.64 -8.61 2.09
CA ARG A 198 25.14 -9.25 3.32
C ARG A 198 24.86 -10.76 3.30
N ARG A 199 25.45 -11.45 2.31
CA ARG A 199 25.13 -12.85 1.96
C ARG A 199 25.38 -13.86 3.08
N GLU A 200 26.48 -13.73 3.83
CA GLU A 200 26.82 -14.68 4.90
C GLU A 200 25.82 -14.62 6.05
N GLU A 201 25.47 -13.42 6.48
CA GLU A 201 24.45 -13.20 7.52
C GLU A 201 23.06 -13.63 7.02
N ALA A 202 22.74 -13.35 5.76
CA ALA A 202 21.53 -13.83 5.14
C ALA A 202 21.43 -15.36 5.18
N LEU A 203 22.53 -16.06 4.86
CA LEU A 203 22.60 -17.52 4.90
C LEU A 203 22.31 -18.04 6.32
N ALA A 204 22.94 -17.45 7.35
CA ALA A 204 22.72 -17.85 8.74
C ALA A 204 21.25 -17.71 9.16
N HIS A 205 20.61 -16.58 8.85
CA HIS A 205 19.19 -16.38 9.15
C HIS A 205 18.28 -17.35 8.37
N LEU A 206 18.55 -17.59 7.07
CA LEU A 206 17.75 -18.54 6.28
C LEU A 206 17.90 -19.99 6.78
N GLN A 207 19.08 -20.36 7.29
CA GLN A 207 19.29 -21.67 7.93
C GLN A 207 18.47 -21.80 9.20
N GLN A 208 18.47 -20.78 10.07
CA GLN A 208 17.63 -20.77 11.28
C GLN A 208 16.15 -20.89 10.92
N ALA A 209 15.67 -20.14 9.92
CA ALA A 209 14.29 -20.24 9.45
C ALA A 209 13.92 -21.66 8.99
N ALA A 210 14.78 -22.31 8.20
CA ALA A 210 14.57 -23.67 7.70
C ALA A 210 14.68 -24.75 8.80
N GLN A 211 15.47 -24.51 9.85
CA GLN A 211 15.55 -25.39 11.02
C GLN A 211 14.28 -25.36 11.86
N ILE A 212 13.68 -24.17 12.03
CA ILE A 212 12.45 -23.98 12.81
C ILE A 212 11.22 -24.47 12.03
N ASP A 213 11.13 -24.11 10.75
CA ASP A 213 10.05 -24.55 9.87
C ASP A 213 10.60 -24.98 8.50
N PRO A 214 10.80 -26.29 8.30
CA PRO A 214 11.27 -26.85 7.02
C PRO A 214 10.31 -26.65 5.83
N SER A 215 9.04 -26.32 6.08
CA SER A 215 8.04 -26.09 5.03
C SER A 215 8.08 -24.67 4.45
N LEU A 216 8.70 -23.75 5.18
CA LEU A 216 8.93 -22.38 4.72
C LEU A 216 9.88 -22.44 3.52
N ASN A 217 9.48 -21.89 2.36
CA ASN A 217 10.22 -21.94 1.08
C ASN A 217 11.51 -21.08 1.09
N SER A 218 12.36 -21.28 2.09
CA SER A 218 13.70 -20.72 2.27
C SER A 218 14.73 -21.54 1.48
N GLN A 219 14.41 -22.79 1.14
CA GLN A 219 15.35 -23.76 0.60
C GLN A 219 15.94 -23.36 -0.76
N THR A 220 15.12 -22.75 -1.63
CA THR A 220 15.59 -22.29 -2.95
C THR A 220 16.69 -21.23 -2.79
N LEU A 221 16.46 -20.25 -1.92
CA LEU A 221 17.42 -19.17 -1.68
C LEU A 221 18.66 -19.66 -0.90
N LEU A 222 18.44 -20.57 0.05
CA LEU A 222 19.51 -21.23 0.81
C LEU A 222 20.46 -22.00 -0.11
N THR A 223 19.91 -22.75 -1.09
CA THR A 223 20.69 -23.53 -2.06
C THR A 223 21.46 -22.61 -3.00
N ALA A 224 20.81 -21.55 -3.51
CA ALA A 224 21.47 -20.55 -4.36
C ALA A 224 22.68 -19.91 -3.65
N LEU A 225 22.50 -19.49 -2.39
CA LEU A 225 23.58 -18.89 -1.58
C LEU A 225 24.70 -19.87 -1.24
N SER A 226 24.37 -21.13 -0.92
CA SER A 226 25.35 -22.15 -0.56
C SER A 226 26.23 -22.57 -1.74
N ASN A 227 25.68 -22.60 -2.96
CA ASN A 227 26.44 -22.95 -4.16
C ASN A 227 27.39 -21.82 -4.58
N GLU A 228 26.98 -20.55 -4.44
CA GLU A 228 27.85 -19.39 -4.69
C GLU A 228 29.04 -19.33 -3.73
N THR A 229 28.84 -19.63 -2.44
CA THR A 229 29.92 -19.65 -1.45
C THR A 229 30.88 -20.81 -1.67
N ALA A 230 30.38 -22.01 -2.00
CA ALA A 230 31.22 -23.15 -2.38
C ALA A 230 32.05 -22.87 -3.64
N GLY A 231 31.47 -22.20 -4.64
CA GLY A 231 32.17 -21.77 -5.86
C GLY A 231 33.25 -20.71 -5.61
N ARG A 232 33.07 -19.80 -4.64
CA ARG A 232 34.12 -18.84 -4.21
C ARG A 232 35.25 -19.52 -3.44
N SER A 233 34.93 -20.50 -2.60
CA SER A 233 35.93 -21.26 -1.83
C SER A 233 36.84 -22.10 -2.74
N ALA A 234 36.31 -22.59 -3.87
CA ALA A 234 37.08 -23.34 -4.86
C ALA A 234 38.10 -22.51 -5.68
N VAL A 235 38.14 -21.18 -5.53
CA VAL A 235 39.04 -20.27 -6.29
C VAL A 235 40.14 -19.66 -5.40
N MET A 236 40.44 -20.25 -4.24
CA MET A 236 41.67 -19.94 -3.51
C MET A 236 42.73 -21.01 -3.83
N PRO A 237 43.58 -20.85 -4.87
CA PRO A 237 44.73 -21.72 -5.03
C PRO A 237 45.67 -21.51 -3.85
N ALA A 238 45.96 -22.60 -3.14
CA ALA A 238 47.05 -22.67 -2.20
C ALA A 238 48.37 -22.53 -2.96
N SER A 239 48.93 -21.33 -3.02
CA SER A 239 50.36 -21.15 -3.30
C SER A 239 50.82 -19.74 -2.96
N TYR A 240 51.37 -19.56 -1.76
CA TYR A 240 52.58 -18.74 -1.56
C TYR A 240 53.36 -19.34 -0.40
N THR A 241 54.12 -20.39 -0.72
CA THR A 241 55.33 -20.75 0.01
C THR A 241 56.49 -20.51 -0.93
N GLU A 242 57.27 -19.46 -0.65
CA GLU A 242 58.74 -19.40 -0.72
C GLU A 242 59.21 -18.13 0.00
#